data_AF-A0A6P1RFS4-F1
#
_entry.id   AF-A0A6P1RFS4-F1
#
_cell.length_a   1.000
_cell.length_b   1.000
_cell.length_c   1.000
_cell.angle_alpha   90.00
_cell.angle_beta   90.00
_cell.angle_gamma   90.00
#
_symmetry.space_group_name_H-M   'P 1'
#
loop_
_entity.id
_entity.type
_entity.pdbx_description
1 polymer ?
#
loop_
_entity_poly.entity_id
_entity_poly.type
_entity_poly.pdbx_seq_one_letter_code
_entity_poly.pdbx_strand_id
1 'polypeptide(L)'
;MTLWFVFALMTVAAIFAVLWPLGRSARAQNQGSEVVVYKDQLTEIERDLASGLIAAPEAEAARVEISRRLLAAAGSEPVSEPKSSLKWRRAAAVLALVGLPLVAIGVYMPLGSPRLQDFPLAQRERGSGSGMAGSLENLVVQVEQHLEKNPTDGRGWNVLAPVLERLGRFDDAVRAYRNSITYNGESPERRSDLGEAISAAAGGVVTAEAKTEFERAHALNADDPKANYFLGLAAEQDGRKDDAATIWRALLAKAPADAPWRPLVQSSLVRVGGGTMPALSDETIAASKDMSEGDRGAMVRGMVERLATRLKQNSDDVEGWLRLVRAYLVMGDRDKAVGASSDARQAVAKDTERLRQLNEGLKTLGLDG
;
A
#
# COMPACT_ATOMS: atom_id res chain seq x y z
N MET A 1 -0.92 21.48 -23.06
CA MET A 1 -1.62 21.85 -24.30
C MET A 1 -0.94 21.29 -25.55
N THR A 2 0.39 21.43 -25.71
CA THR A 2 1.15 20.93 -26.87
C THR A 2 1.15 19.40 -27.06
N LEU A 3 1.16 18.64 -25.95
CA LEU A 3 1.20 17.17 -25.99
C LEU A 3 -0.05 16.53 -26.63
N TRP A 4 -1.24 17.10 -26.39
CA TRP A 4 -2.49 16.62 -26.99
C TRP A 4 -2.52 16.84 -28.51
N PHE A 5 -1.90 17.92 -29.01
CA PHE A 5 -1.73 18.14 -30.45
C PHE A 5 -0.82 17.08 -31.09
N VAL A 6 0.26 16.69 -30.41
CA VAL A 6 1.16 15.63 -30.90
C VAL A 6 0.43 14.29 -30.99
N PHE A 7 -0.37 13.92 -29.99
CA PHE A 7 -1.16 12.68 -30.03
C PHE A 7 -2.26 12.70 -31.09
N ALA A 8 -2.93 13.83 -31.30
CA ALA A 8 -3.89 13.96 -32.39
C ALA A 8 -3.22 13.77 -33.76
N LEU A 9 -2.05 14.38 -33.97
CA LEU A 9 -1.28 14.24 -35.21
C LEU A 9 -0.81 12.81 -35.46
N MET A 10 -0.30 12.13 -34.41
CA MET A 10 0.12 10.73 -34.49
C MET A 10 -1.05 9.79 -34.83
N THR A 11 -2.23 10.05 -34.30
CA THR A 11 -3.43 9.24 -34.55
C THR A 11 -3.88 9.38 -36.01
N VAL A 12 -3.87 10.61 -36.54
CA VAL A 12 -4.14 10.87 -37.97
C VAL A 12 -3.12 10.18 -38.86
N ALA A 13 -1.83 10.23 -38.51
CA ALA A 13 -0.77 9.55 -39.25
C ALA A 13 -0.94 8.02 -39.25
N ALA A 14 -1.31 7.42 -38.12
CA ALA A 14 -1.56 5.99 -38.00
C ALA A 14 -2.77 5.55 -38.83
N ILE A 15 -3.88 6.30 -38.76
CA ILE A 15 -5.06 6.06 -39.59
C ILE A 15 -4.68 6.11 -41.08
N PHE A 16 -3.93 7.13 -41.49
CA PHE A 16 -3.50 7.29 -42.88
C PHE A 16 -2.62 6.12 -43.34
N ALA A 17 -1.66 5.69 -42.53
CA ALA A 17 -0.78 4.56 -42.84
C ALA A 17 -1.55 3.24 -43.03
N VAL A 18 -2.64 3.02 -42.29
CA VAL A 18 -3.50 1.82 -42.42
C VAL A 18 -4.42 1.91 -43.64
N LEU A 19 -4.92 3.10 -43.96
CA LEU A 19 -5.86 3.27 -45.08
C LEU A 19 -5.17 3.38 -46.45
N TRP A 20 -3.91 3.83 -46.49
CA TRP A 20 -3.15 4.04 -47.72
C TRP A 20 -2.96 2.75 -48.58
N PRO A 21 -2.62 1.58 -48.02
CA PRO A 21 -2.52 0.33 -48.78
C PRO A 21 -3.88 -0.18 -49.27
N LEU A 22 -4.98 0.22 -48.62
CA LEU A 22 -6.33 -0.19 -49.01
C LEU A 22 -6.86 0.55 -50.25
N GLY A 23 -6.33 1.75 -50.51
CA GLY A 23 -6.67 2.57 -51.68
C GLY A 23 -5.87 2.23 -52.94
N ARG A 24 -4.75 1.51 -52.83
CA ARG A 24 -3.97 1.07 -53.99
C ARG A 24 -4.54 -0.24 -54.55
N SER A 25 -5.11 -0.17 -55.75
CA SER A 25 -5.32 -1.37 -56.57
C SER A 25 -3.95 -1.96 -56.88
N ALA A 26 -3.72 -3.21 -56.48
CA ALA A 26 -2.60 -3.97 -57.01
C ALA A 26 -2.77 -3.98 -58.54
N ARG A 27 -1.84 -3.34 -59.25
CA ARG A 27 -1.79 -3.38 -60.71
C ARG A 27 -1.53 -4.84 -61.05
N ALA A 28 -2.57 -5.56 -61.46
CA ALA A 28 -2.47 -6.95 -61.88
C ALA A 28 -1.38 -7.02 -62.96
N GLN A 29 -0.25 -7.61 -62.62
CA GLN A 29 0.93 -7.62 -63.45
C GLN A 29 0.81 -8.79 -64.43
N ASN A 30 0.60 -8.44 -65.69
CA ASN A 30 1.23 -9.03 -66.88
C ASN A 30 1.01 -10.49 -67.31
N GLN A 31 0.10 -11.28 -66.76
CA GLN A 31 -0.11 -12.64 -67.34
C GLN A 31 -0.67 -12.61 -68.78
N GLY A 32 -1.53 -11.64 -69.11
CA GLY A 32 -2.05 -11.48 -70.48
C GLY A 32 -1.02 -10.96 -71.50
N SER A 33 0.11 -10.40 -71.04
CA SER A 33 1.14 -9.84 -71.90
C SER A 33 2.09 -10.90 -72.45
N GLU A 34 2.36 -11.96 -71.69
CA GLU A 34 3.38 -12.95 -72.05
C GLU A 34 2.93 -13.83 -73.22
N VAL A 35 1.66 -14.24 -73.25
CA VAL A 35 1.08 -15.03 -74.36
C VAL A 35 1.13 -14.26 -75.69
N VAL A 36 0.93 -12.94 -75.65
CA VAL A 36 1.01 -12.08 -76.85
C VAL A 36 2.46 -11.98 -77.34
N VAL A 37 3.41 -11.81 -76.42
CA VAL A 37 4.84 -11.73 -76.74
C VAL A 37 5.36 -13.04 -77.36
N TYR A 38 5.00 -14.19 -76.81
CA TYR A 38 5.45 -15.48 -77.37
C TYR A 38 4.87 -15.78 -78.75
N LYS A 39 3.65 -15.29 -79.06
CA LYS A 39 3.09 -15.38 -80.41
C LYS A 39 3.86 -14.52 -81.41
N ASP A 40 4.23 -13.31 -80.99
CA ASP A 40 5.02 -12.38 -81.82
C ASP A 40 6.41 -12.97 -82.13
N GLN A 41 7.07 -13.56 -81.12
CA GLN A 41 8.37 -14.23 -81.29
C GLN A 41 8.31 -15.42 -82.26
N LEU A 42 7.20 -16.18 -82.30
CA LEU A 42 7.03 -17.24 -83.28
C LEU A 42 6.95 -16.67 -84.70
N THR A 43 6.22 -15.57 -84.90
CA THR A 43 6.14 -14.90 -86.21
C THR A 43 7.46 -14.31 -86.67
N GLU A 44 8.28 -13.82 -85.74
CA GLU A 44 9.62 -13.30 -86.02
C GLU A 44 10.56 -14.42 -86.52
N ILE A 45 10.54 -15.60 -85.88
CA ILE A 45 11.33 -16.75 -86.33
C ILE A 45 10.94 -17.21 -87.74
N GLU A 46 9.65 -17.16 -88.10
CA GLU A 46 9.24 -17.53 -89.47
C GLU A 46 9.80 -16.56 -90.50
N ARG A 47 9.83 -15.27 -90.17
CA ARG A 47 10.36 -14.21 -91.01
C ARG A 47 11.87 -14.34 -91.17
N ASP A 48 12.59 -14.63 -90.10
CA ASP A 48 14.04 -14.81 -90.11
C ASP A 48 14.45 -16.05 -90.91
N LEU A 49 13.71 -17.15 -90.80
CA LEU A 49 13.90 -18.33 -91.62
C LEU A 49 13.64 -18.04 -93.11
N ALA A 50 12.55 -17.34 -93.43
CA ALA A 50 12.20 -16.98 -94.81
C ALA A 50 13.23 -16.04 -95.45
N SER A 51 13.88 -15.20 -94.64
CA SER A 51 14.95 -14.30 -95.08
C SER A 51 16.35 -14.92 -95.12
N GLY A 52 16.48 -16.17 -94.65
CA GLY A 52 17.76 -16.90 -94.62
C GLY A 52 18.72 -16.46 -93.52
N LEU A 53 18.26 -15.70 -92.52
CA LEU A 53 19.07 -15.23 -91.38
C LEU A 53 19.45 -16.36 -90.41
N ILE A 54 18.64 -17.43 -90.37
CA ILE A 54 18.83 -18.59 -89.49
C ILE A 54 18.69 -19.88 -90.28
N ALA A 55 19.41 -20.93 -89.87
CA ALA A 55 19.31 -22.24 -90.52
C ALA A 55 18.01 -22.96 -90.12
N ALA A 56 17.44 -23.75 -91.03
CA ALA A 56 16.23 -24.55 -90.78
C ALA A 56 16.24 -25.39 -89.47
N PRO A 57 17.33 -26.10 -89.10
CA PRO A 57 17.34 -26.86 -87.85
C PRO A 57 17.33 -25.97 -86.60
N GLU A 58 17.88 -24.76 -86.67
CA GLU A 58 17.92 -23.81 -85.55
C GLU A 58 16.55 -23.15 -85.35
N ALA A 59 15.87 -22.83 -86.45
CA ALA A 59 14.50 -22.30 -86.43
C ALA A 59 13.50 -23.30 -85.83
N GLU A 60 13.60 -24.58 -86.18
CA GLU A 60 12.77 -25.65 -85.61
C GLU A 60 13.00 -25.80 -84.09
N ALA A 61 14.26 -25.81 -83.65
CA ALA A 61 14.59 -25.89 -82.22
C ALA A 61 14.01 -24.70 -81.42
N ALA A 62 14.13 -23.49 -81.96
CA ALA A 62 13.59 -22.28 -81.33
C ALA A 62 12.05 -22.27 -81.27
N ARG A 63 11.38 -22.71 -82.35
CA ARG A 63 9.91 -22.85 -82.38
C ARG A 63 9.40 -23.81 -81.31
N VAL A 64 10.06 -24.95 -81.12
CA VAL A 64 9.65 -25.96 -80.14
C VAL A 64 9.74 -25.41 -78.71
N GLU A 65 10.85 -24.73 -78.38
CA GLU A 65 11.06 -24.16 -77.05
C GLU A 65 10.06 -23.02 -76.75
N ILE A 66 9.82 -22.12 -77.71
CA ILE A 66 8.87 -21.01 -77.51
C ILE A 66 7.43 -21.54 -77.46
N SER A 67 7.08 -22.53 -78.28
CA SER A 67 5.75 -23.18 -78.23
C SER A 67 5.51 -23.88 -76.89
N ARG A 68 6.55 -24.52 -76.33
CA ARG A 68 6.48 -25.13 -74.99
C ARG A 68 6.25 -24.08 -73.90
N ARG A 69 6.95 -22.93 -73.98
CA ARG A 69 6.77 -21.81 -73.04
C ARG A 69 5.40 -21.15 -73.18
N LEU A 70 4.91 -21.00 -74.40
CA LEU A 70 3.57 -20.50 -74.70
C LEU A 70 2.50 -21.41 -74.09
N LEU A 71 2.64 -22.74 -74.22
CA LEU A 71 1.71 -23.70 -73.63
C LEU A 71 1.76 -23.69 -72.10
N ALA A 72 2.94 -23.54 -71.48
CA ALA A 72 3.07 -23.41 -70.04
C ALA A 72 2.43 -22.10 -69.52
N ALA A 73 2.58 -21.00 -70.25
CA ALA A 73 1.95 -19.72 -69.94
C ALA A 73 0.43 -19.74 -70.16
N ALA A 74 -0.05 -20.45 -71.19
CA ALA A 74 -1.49 -20.58 -71.50
C ALA A 74 -2.21 -21.58 -70.60
N GLY A 75 -1.53 -22.62 -70.12
CA GLY A 75 -2.07 -23.61 -69.18
C GLY A 75 -2.07 -23.17 -67.71
N SER A 76 -1.44 -22.04 -67.42
CA SER A 76 -1.57 -21.36 -66.13
C SER A 76 -2.90 -20.59 -66.13
N GLU A 77 -4.02 -21.25 -65.82
CA GLU A 77 -5.25 -20.52 -65.56
C GLU A 77 -5.00 -19.53 -64.42
N PRO A 78 -5.42 -18.25 -64.57
CA PRO A 78 -5.27 -17.29 -63.48
C PRO A 78 -6.10 -17.80 -62.31
N VAL A 79 -5.43 -18.25 -61.26
CA VAL A 79 -6.06 -18.47 -59.95
C VAL A 79 -6.74 -17.16 -59.61
N SER A 80 -8.06 -17.17 -59.73
CA SER A 80 -8.89 -15.99 -59.53
C SER A 80 -8.82 -15.65 -58.06
N GLU A 81 -7.86 -14.80 -57.68
CA GLU A 81 -7.91 -14.18 -56.36
C GLU A 81 -9.26 -13.49 -56.24
N PRO A 82 -10.02 -13.73 -55.14
CA PRO A 82 -11.32 -13.13 -54.98
C PRO A 82 -11.13 -11.62 -55.07
N LYS A 83 -11.75 -11.00 -56.09
CA LYS A 83 -11.77 -9.54 -56.27
C LYS A 83 -12.51 -8.96 -55.07
N SER A 84 -11.78 -8.71 -53.98
CA SER A 84 -12.28 -8.02 -52.81
C SER A 84 -12.76 -6.66 -53.28
N SER A 85 -14.09 -6.51 -53.34
CA SER A 85 -14.67 -5.33 -53.96
C SER A 85 -14.19 -4.09 -53.19
N LEU A 86 -13.69 -3.11 -53.93
CA LEU A 86 -13.19 -1.86 -53.34
C LEU A 86 -14.24 -1.20 -52.42
N LYS A 87 -15.53 -1.42 -52.71
CA LYS A 87 -16.67 -1.00 -51.89
C LYS A 87 -16.68 -1.67 -50.51
N TRP A 88 -16.47 -2.99 -50.44
CA TRP A 88 -16.41 -3.72 -49.17
C TRP A 88 -15.16 -3.37 -48.35
N ARG A 89 -14.00 -3.17 -48.98
CA ARG A 89 -12.78 -2.70 -48.29
C ARG A 89 -12.96 -1.30 -47.69
N ARG A 90 -13.59 -0.39 -48.45
CA ARG A 90 -13.92 0.96 -47.96
C ARG A 90 -14.98 0.92 -46.86
N ALA A 91 -16.00 0.07 -46.98
CA ALA A 91 -17.01 -0.10 -45.94
C ALA A 91 -16.41 -0.63 -44.63
N ALA A 92 -15.54 -1.65 -44.71
CA ALA A 92 -14.82 -2.18 -43.54
C ALA A 92 -13.91 -1.13 -42.91
N ALA A 93 -13.22 -0.32 -43.72
CA ALA A 93 -12.39 0.78 -43.24
C ALA A 93 -13.20 1.87 -42.51
N VAL A 94 -14.36 2.27 -43.05
CA VAL A 94 -15.24 3.25 -42.40
C VAL A 94 -15.83 2.69 -41.10
N LEU A 95 -16.24 1.41 -41.10
CA LEU A 95 -16.71 0.72 -39.90
C LEU A 95 -15.63 0.66 -38.81
N ALA A 96 -14.38 0.38 -39.17
CA ALA A 96 -13.27 0.39 -38.22
C ALA A 96 -12.96 1.80 -37.70
N LEU A 97 -12.98 2.81 -38.58
CA LEU A 97 -12.67 4.20 -38.23
C LEU A 97 -13.72 4.83 -37.30
N VAL A 98 -15.00 4.57 -37.55
CA VAL A 98 -16.12 5.23 -36.86
C VAL A 98 -16.76 4.33 -35.82
N GLY A 99 -16.95 3.05 -36.16
CA GLY A 99 -17.58 2.08 -35.27
C GLY A 99 -16.75 1.80 -34.03
N LEU A 100 -15.43 1.64 -34.17
CA LEU A 100 -14.57 1.31 -33.02
C LEU A 100 -14.53 2.44 -31.96
N PRO A 101 -14.36 3.74 -32.32
CA PRO A 101 -14.46 4.82 -31.33
C PRO A 101 -15.86 4.94 -30.71
N LEU A 102 -16.93 4.76 -31.48
CA LEU A 102 -18.29 4.82 -30.93
C LEU A 102 -18.58 3.70 -29.93
N VAL A 103 -18.12 2.47 -30.22
CA VAL A 103 -18.20 1.35 -29.28
C VAL A 103 -17.36 1.64 -28.04
N ALA A 104 -16.14 2.17 -28.21
CA ALA A 104 -15.28 2.53 -27.08
C ALA A 104 -15.93 3.59 -26.18
N ILE A 105 -16.51 4.65 -26.75
CA ILE A 105 -17.26 5.68 -26.00
C ILE A 105 -18.48 5.06 -25.31
N GLY A 106 -19.24 4.21 -26.01
CA GLY A 106 -20.43 3.54 -25.48
C GLY A 106 -20.12 2.63 -24.30
N VAL A 107 -18.96 1.96 -24.30
CA VAL A 107 -18.50 1.14 -23.17
C VAL A 107 -17.91 2.02 -22.05
N TYR A 108 -17.18 3.08 -22.40
CA TYR A 108 -16.53 3.96 -21.42
C TYR A 108 -17.50 4.84 -20.63
N MET A 109 -18.62 5.27 -21.22
CA MET A 109 -19.61 6.10 -20.51
C MET A 109 -20.21 5.41 -19.26
N PRO A 110 -20.60 4.13 -19.29
CA PRO A 110 -21.11 3.42 -18.10
C PRO A 110 -20.02 2.81 -17.21
N LEU A 111 -18.89 2.32 -17.74
CA LEU A 111 -17.84 1.66 -16.94
C LEU A 111 -16.76 2.62 -16.46
N GLY A 112 -16.52 3.69 -17.21
CA GLY A 112 -15.49 4.69 -16.94
C GLY A 112 -16.00 5.81 -16.07
N SER A 113 -15.10 6.76 -15.81
CA SER A 113 -15.33 7.91 -14.96
C SER A 113 -15.08 9.21 -15.75
N PRO A 114 -15.89 9.50 -16.79
CA PRO A 114 -15.68 10.61 -17.73
C PRO A 114 -15.71 12.01 -17.08
N ARG A 115 -16.14 12.11 -15.82
CA ARG A 115 -16.17 13.36 -15.04
C ARG A 115 -14.96 13.54 -14.13
N LEU A 116 -14.07 12.56 -14.02
CA LEU A 116 -12.82 12.74 -13.28
C LEU A 116 -11.90 13.66 -14.06
N GLN A 117 -11.46 14.72 -13.41
CA GLN A 117 -10.44 15.62 -13.95
C GLN A 117 -9.06 14.98 -13.83
N ASP A 118 -8.16 15.32 -14.74
CA ASP A 118 -6.76 14.90 -14.66
C ASP A 118 -6.10 15.50 -13.42
N PHE A 119 -5.60 14.64 -12.53
CA PHE A 119 -4.79 15.06 -11.38
C PHE A 119 -3.30 15.07 -11.77
N PRO A 120 -2.62 16.24 -11.75
CA PRO A 120 -1.18 16.34 -11.97
C PRO A 120 -0.39 15.43 -11.04
N LEU A 121 0.79 14.96 -11.47
CA LEU A 121 1.64 14.03 -10.71
C LEU A 121 1.90 14.52 -9.27
N ALA A 122 2.16 15.82 -9.10
CA ALA A 122 2.35 16.46 -7.79
C ALA A 122 1.14 16.34 -6.85
N GLN A 123 -0.07 16.20 -7.40
CA GLN A 123 -1.32 16.04 -6.63
C GLN A 123 -1.59 14.57 -6.30
N ARG A 124 -1.04 13.63 -7.08
CA ARG A 124 -1.11 12.18 -6.82
C ARG A 124 -0.05 11.72 -5.81
N GLU A 125 1.15 12.28 -5.87
CA GLU A 125 2.16 12.15 -4.79
C GLU A 125 1.64 12.84 -3.52
N ARG A 126 0.96 13.97 -3.71
CA ARG A 126 -0.03 14.64 -2.84
C ARG A 126 -1.20 13.80 -2.33
N GLY A 127 -1.41 12.57 -2.77
CA GLY A 127 -2.69 11.87 -2.61
C GLY A 127 -2.60 10.46 -2.05
N SER A 128 -1.41 9.85 -2.01
CA SER A 128 -1.23 8.49 -1.45
C SER A 128 -1.28 8.46 0.08
N GLY A 129 -1.30 9.61 0.78
CA GLY A 129 -1.52 9.72 2.23
C GLY A 129 -2.22 11.00 2.73
N SER A 130 -2.75 11.86 1.85
CA SER A 130 -2.85 13.31 2.13
C SER A 130 -4.19 13.98 1.78
N GLY A 131 -5.25 13.20 1.53
CA GLY A 131 -6.60 13.77 1.40
C GLY A 131 -7.14 14.38 2.70
N MET A 132 -6.87 13.74 3.85
CA MET A 132 -7.29 14.24 5.16
C MET A 132 -6.31 15.27 5.73
N ALA A 133 -5.00 15.03 5.61
CA ALA A 133 -3.98 16.02 5.99
C ALA A 133 -4.20 17.33 5.20
N GLY A 134 -4.25 17.27 3.87
CA GLY A 134 -4.46 18.45 3.02
C GLY A 134 -5.75 19.22 3.32
N SER A 135 -6.80 18.52 3.77
CA SER A 135 -8.04 19.15 4.25
C SER A 135 -7.83 19.87 5.58
N LEU A 136 -7.11 19.27 6.53
CA LEU A 136 -6.75 19.88 7.81
C LEU A 136 -5.81 21.08 7.64
N GLU A 137 -4.81 21.01 6.76
CA GLU A 137 -3.96 22.16 6.46
C GLU A 137 -4.74 23.34 5.88
N ASN A 138 -5.70 23.08 4.98
CA ASN A 138 -6.57 24.13 4.45
C ASN A 138 -7.46 24.75 5.55
N LEU A 139 -7.97 23.93 6.47
CA LEU A 139 -8.75 24.40 7.61
C LEU A 139 -7.89 25.29 8.53
N VAL A 140 -6.64 24.89 8.80
CA VAL A 140 -5.71 25.70 9.59
C VAL A 140 -5.52 27.07 8.98
N VAL A 141 -5.25 27.16 7.67
CA VAL A 141 -5.08 28.45 6.98
C VAL A 141 -6.32 29.33 7.11
N GLN A 142 -7.52 28.77 6.94
CA GLN A 142 -8.77 29.52 7.07
C GLN A 142 -8.99 30.05 8.49
N VAL A 143 -8.72 29.22 9.50
CA VAL A 143 -8.88 29.61 10.90
C VAL A 143 -7.81 30.62 11.32
N GLU A 144 -6.56 30.47 10.86
CA GLU A 144 -5.47 31.44 11.09
C GLU A 144 -5.82 32.81 10.49
N GLN A 145 -6.33 32.87 9.24
CA GLN A 145 -6.77 34.13 8.61
C GLN A 145 -7.95 34.80 9.35
N HIS A 146 -8.86 33.99 9.89
CA HIS A 146 -9.95 34.50 10.71
C HIS A 146 -9.44 35.09 12.02
N LEU A 147 -8.52 34.39 12.69
CA LEU A 147 -7.90 34.81 13.94
C LEU A 147 -6.95 36.00 13.78
N GLU A 148 -6.34 36.19 12.61
CA GLU A 148 -5.56 37.39 12.30
C GLU A 148 -6.44 38.65 12.36
N LYS A 149 -7.69 38.54 11.89
CA LYS A 149 -8.68 39.63 11.94
C LYS A 149 -9.40 39.71 13.29
N ASN A 150 -9.49 38.59 14.01
CA ASN A 150 -10.23 38.44 15.26
C ASN A 150 -9.36 37.73 16.32
N PRO A 151 -8.27 38.37 16.81
CA PRO A 151 -7.27 37.69 17.65
C PRO A 151 -7.80 37.24 19.01
N THR A 152 -8.90 37.82 19.48
CA THR A 152 -9.55 37.48 20.74
C THR A 152 -10.67 36.44 20.59
N ASP A 153 -10.89 35.89 19.40
CA ASP A 153 -11.90 34.84 19.20
C ASP A 153 -11.40 33.50 19.78
N GLY A 154 -11.66 33.31 21.07
CA GLY A 154 -11.29 32.09 21.78
C GLY A 154 -11.84 30.82 21.13
N ARG A 155 -13.02 30.86 20.50
CA ARG A 155 -13.58 29.67 19.83
C ARG A 155 -12.72 29.24 18.65
N GLY A 156 -12.20 30.20 17.89
CA GLY A 156 -11.25 29.94 16.81
C GLY A 156 -10.00 29.26 17.32
N TRP A 157 -9.41 29.76 18.42
CA TRP A 157 -8.26 29.12 19.07
C TRP A 157 -8.55 27.71 19.58
N ASN A 158 -9.76 27.47 20.12
CA ASN A 158 -10.19 26.16 20.61
C ASN A 158 -10.36 25.12 19.50
N VAL A 159 -10.73 25.54 18.29
CA VAL A 159 -10.82 24.67 17.11
C VAL A 159 -9.46 24.44 16.49
N LEU A 160 -8.60 25.47 16.48
CA LEU A 160 -7.29 25.43 15.84
C LEU A 160 -6.31 24.48 16.56
N ALA A 161 -6.26 24.55 17.89
CA ALA A 161 -5.27 23.83 18.69
C ALA A 161 -5.22 22.30 18.46
N PRO A 162 -6.33 21.54 18.55
CA PRO A 162 -6.29 20.07 18.34
C PRO A 162 -5.99 19.69 16.89
N VAL A 163 -6.24 20.58 15.92
CA VAL A 163 -5.88 20.35 14.52
C VAL A 163 -4.37 20.48 14.34
N LEU A 164 -3.77 21.53 14.90
CA LEU A 164 -2.32 21.72 14.89
C LEU A 164 -1.58 20.54 15.53
N GLU A 165 -2.12 20.02 16.63
CA GLU A 165 -1.58 18.84 17.32
C GLU A 165 -1.62 17.58 16.44
N ARG A 166 -2.73 17.30 15.76
CA ARG A 166 -2.84 16.17 14.81
C ARG A 166 -1.88 16.29 13.62
N LEU A 167 -1.53 17.52 13.24
CA LEU A 167 -0.55 17.80 12.19
C LEU A 167 0.90 17.77 12.69
N GLY A 168 1.13 17.50 13.98
CA GLY A 168 2.46 17.50 14.59
C GLY A 168 3.07 18.89 14.79
N ARG A 169 2.29 19.97 14.62
CA ARG A 169 2.72 21.36 14.85
C ARG A 169 2.58 21.72 16.33
N PHE A 170 3.30 21.00 17.20
CA PHE A 170 3.09 21.05 18.65
C PHE A 170 3.34 22.44 19.26
N ASP A 171 4.40 23.15 18.86
CA ASP A 171 4.65 24.52 19.35
C ASP A 171 3.52 25.49 19.01
N ASP A 172 2.94 25.35 17.81
CA ASP A 172 1.81 26.17 17.39
C ASP A 172 0.54 25.78 18.17
N ALA A 173 0.35 24.48 18.42
CA ALA A 173 -0.76 23.97 19.24
C ALA A 173 -0.68 24.52 20.68
N VAL A 174 0.51 24.55 21.30
CA VAL A 174 0.73 25.15 22.62
C VAL A 174 0.30 26.62 22.64
N ARG A 175 0.71 27.41 21.63
CA ARG A 175 0.27 28.81 21.53
C ARG A 175 -1.25 28.92 21.37
N ALA A 176 -1.85 28.07 20.56
CA ALA A 176 -3.29 28.06 20.33
C ALA A 176 -4.09 27.67 21.59
N TYR A 177 -3.65 26.66 22.36
CA TYR A 177 -4.29 26.29 23.63
C TYR A 177 -4.15 27.40 24.68
N ARG A 178 -2.99 28.06 24.80
CA ARG A 178 -2.80 29.22 25.70
C ARG A 178 -3.74 30.37 25.34
N ASN A 179 -3.91 30.67 24.05
CA ASN A 179 -4.88 31.68 23.60
C ASN A 179 -6.32 31.24 23.87
N SER A 180 -6.66 29.97 23.63
CA SER A 180 -7.98 29.41 23.96
C SER A 180 -8.31 29.60 25.44
N ILE A 181 -7.36 29.30 26.33
CA ILE A 181 -7.53 29.52 27.79
C ILE A 181 -7.69 31.01 28.11
N THR A 182 -6.87 31.86 27.50
CA THR A 182 -6.91 33.32 27.74
C THR A 182 -8.28 33.92 27.39
N TYR A 183 -8.88 33.49 26.27
CA TYR A 183 -10.11 34.10 25.75
C TYR A 183 -11.41 33.33 26.07
N ASN A 184 -11.35 32.02 26.36
CA ASN A 184 -12.52 31.22 26.76
C ASN A 184 -12.53 30.85 28.25
N GLY A 185 -11.49 31.22 29.00
CA GLY A 185 -11.28 30.80 30.38
C GLY A 185 -10.71 29.39 30.52
N GLU A 186 -10.41 29.02 31.74
CA GLU A 186 -9.87 27.71 32.10
C GLU A 186 -10.97 26.66 32.16
N SER A 187 -10.66 25.44 31.69
CA SER A 187 -11.42 24.23 31.96
C SER A 187 -10.45 23.08 32.20
N PRO A 188 -10.87 22.00 32.89
CA PRO A 188 -10.03 20.81 33.06
C PRO A 188 -9.45 20.31 31.73
N GLU A 189 -10.30 20.25 30.69
CA GLU A 189 -9.94 19.74 29.36
C GLU A 189 -8.92 20.65 28.68
N ARG A 190 -9.12 21.98 28.68
CA ARG A 190 -8.15 22.90 28.05
C ARG A 190 -6.79 22.87 28.74
N ARG A 191 -6.78 22.71 30.07
CA ARG A 191 -5.55 22.60 30.85
C ARG A 191 -4.84 21.28 30.56
N SER A 192 -5.56 20.15 30.50
CA SER A 192 -4.95 18.86 30.18
C SER A 192 -4.55 18.75 28.70
N ASP A 193 -5.28 19.34 27.77
CA ASP A 193 -4.90 19.47 26.36
C ASP A 193 -3.63 20.32 26.17
N LEU A 194 -3.51 21.44 26.90
CA LEU A 194 -2.28 22.24 26.90
C LEU A 194 -1.09 21.44 27.44
N GLY A 195 -1.26 20.70 28.54
CA GLY A 195 -0.22 19.84 29.09
C GLY A 195 0.23 18.75 28.10
N GLU A 196 -0.71 18.15 27.38
CA GLU A 196 -0.42 17.15 26.34
C GLU A 196 0.37 17.77 25.18
N ALA A 197 -0.06 18.93 24.68
CA ALA A 197 0.65 19.64 23.62
C ALA A 197 2.08 20.04 24.03
N ILE A 198 2.29 20.48 25.27
CA ILE A 198 3.64 20.78 25.80
C ILE A 198 4.47 19.50 25.87
N SER A 199 3.89 18.40 26.33
CA SER A 199 4.58 17.10 26.41
C SER A 199 4.96 16.60 25.02
N ALA A 200 4.06 16.75 24.03
CA ALA A 200 4.31 16.37 22.64
C ALA A 200 5.41 17.24 22.00
N ALA A 201 5.42 18.55 22.25
CA ALA A 201 6.49 19.46 21.83
C ALA A 201 7.85 19.07 22.45
N ALA A 202 7.84 18.52 23.66
CA ALA A 202 9.02 17.98 24.35
C ALA A 202 9.35 16.52 23.98
N GLY A 203 8.82 15.98 22.87
CA GLY A 203 9.11 14.62 22.42
C GLY A 203 8.47 13.51 23.28
N GLY A 204 7.35 13.82 23.92
CA GLY A 204 6.61 12.90 24.80
C GLY A 204 7.07 12.93 26.27
N VAL A 205 8.00 13.80 26.64
CA VAL A 205 8.45 13.98 28.02
C VAL A 205 7.50 14.91 28.76
N VAL A 206 7.06 14.55 29.97
CA VAL A 206 6.21 15.41 30.80
C VAL A 206 7.11 16.38 31.55
N THR A 207 7.33 17.54 30.94
CA THR A 207 8.15 18.60 31.54
C THR A 207 7.49 19.16 32.80
N ALA A 208 8.24 19.92 33.61
CA ALA A 208 7.69 20.61 34.78
C ALA A 208 6.52 21.56 34.42
N GLU A 209 6.60 22.19 33.24
CA GLU A 209 5.52 23.04 32.73
C GLU A 209 4.28 22.21 32.39
N ALA A 210 4.44 21.11 31.63
CA ALA A 210 3.32 20.22 31.30
C ALA A 210 2.66 19.65 32.57
N LYS A 211 3.48 19.21 33.53
CA LYS A 211 3.01 18.71 34.84
C LYS A 211 2.17 19.76 35.56
N THR A 212 2.59 21.02 35.58
CA THR A 212 1.83 22.12 36.20
C THR A 212 0.44 22.27 35.57
N GLU A 213 0.34 22.12 34.24
CA GLU A 213 -0.94 22.19 33.54
C GLU A 213 -1.85 20.99 33.85
N PHE A 214 -1.29 19.79 33.97
CA PHE A 214 -2.04 18.62 34.43
C PHE A 214 -2.49 18.72 35.89
N GLU A 215 -1.66 19.30 36.77
CA GLU A 215 -2.03 19.57 38.17
C GLU A 215 -3.16 20.59 38.25
N ARG A 216 -3.14 21.64 37.41
CA ARG A 216 -4.26 22.59 37.28
C ARG A 216 -5.52 21.92 36.77
N ALA A 217 -5.42 21.06 35.75
CA ALA A 217 -6.56 20.30 35.25
C ALA A 217 -7.17 19.42 36.35
N HIS A 218 -6.33 18.71 37.11
CA HIS A 218 -6.75 17.88 38.24
C HIS A 218 -7.39 18.70 39.37
N ALA A 219 -6.89 19.91 39.65
CA ALA A 219 -7.49 20.81 40.63
C ALA A 219 -8.88 21.31 40.21
N LEU A 220 -9.11 21.49 38.90
CA LEU A 220 -10.43 21.84 38.36
C LEU A 220 -11.37 20.64 38.32
N ASN A 221 -10.86 19.45 38.00
CA ASN A 221 -11.60 18.19 38.03
C ASN A 221 -10.65 17.01 38.31
N ALA A 222 -10.77 16.43 39.50
CA ALA A 222 -9.95 15.31 39.94
C ALA A 222 -10.18 14.03 39.12
N ASP A 223 -11.29 13.95 38.38
CA ASP A 223 -11.67 12.79 37.56
C ASP A 223 -11.29 12.93 36.08
N ASP A 224 -10.58 14.01 35.67
CA ASP A 224 -10.11 14.17 34.29
C ASP A 224 -9.16 13.02 33.89
N PRO A 225 -9.54 12.16 32.93
CA PRO A 225 -8.75 10.97 32.60
C PRO A 225 -7.37 11.30 32.02
N LYS A 226 -7.29 12.38 31.23
CA LYS A 226 -6.05 12.81 30.56
C LYS A 226 -5.04 13.31 31.58
N ALA A 227 -5.45 14.23 32.46
CA ALA A 227 -4.62 14.74 33.54
C ALA A 227 -4.10 13.61 34.42
N ASN A 228 -4.97 12.69 34.86
CA ASN A 228 -4.57 11.57 35.71
C ASN A 228 -3.59 10.62 34.99
N TYR A 229 -3.79 10.36 33.69
CA TYR A 229 -2.83 9.57 32.92
C TYR A 229 -1.43 10.20 32.91
N PHE A 230 -1.35 11.48 32.56
CA PHE A 230 -0.07 12.19 32.45
C PHE A 230 0.57 12.52 33.80
N LEU A 231 -0.19 12.72 34.87
CA LEU A 231 0.35 12.82 36.24
C LEU A 231 0.99 11.50 36.69
N GLY A 232 0.39 10.36 36.32
CA GLY A 232 1.02 9.05 36.51
C GLY A 232 2.31 8.90 35.70
N LEU A 233 2.32 9.38 34.46
CA LEU A 233 3.53 9.37 33.62
C LEU A 233 4.64 10.28 34.19
N ALA A 234 4.28 11.45 34.73
CA ALA A 234 5.22 12.32 35.43
C ALA A 234 5.79 11.64 36.69
N ALA A 235 4.96 10.95 37.47
CA ALA A 235 5.43 10.18 38.63
C ALA A 235 6.37 9.03 38.21
N GLU A 236 6.09 8.34 37.10
CA GLU A 236 6.99 7.34 36.53
C GLU A 236 8.33 7.95 36.12
N GLN A 237 8.32 9.10 35.44
CA GLN A 237 9.53 9.83 35.02
C GLN A 237 10.36 10.31 36.23
N ASP A 238 9.69 10.69 37.32
CA ASP A 238 10.31 11.03 38.61
C ASP A 238 10.87 9.79 39.36
N GLY A 239 10.72 8.57 38.81
CA GLY A 239 11.12 7.31 39.46
C GLY A 239 10.15 6.80 40.53
N ARG A 240 9.05 7.52 40.77
CA ARG A 240 8.01 7.19 41.77
C ARG A 240 6.98 6.23 41.19
N LYS A 241 7.43 5.00 40.90
CA LYS A 241 6.63 3.95 40.27
C LYS A 241 5.39 3.55 41.06
N ASP A 242 5.45 3.55 42.39
CA ASP A 242 4.32 3.22 43.27
C ASP A 242 3.22 4.30 43.21
N ASP A 243 3.61 5.58 43.15
CA ASP A 243 2.69 6.70 42.97
C ASP A 243 1.99 6.60 41.60
N ALA A 244 2.77 6.37 40.53
CA ALA A 244 2.25 6.17 39.18
C ALA A 244 1.24 5.02 39.13
N ALA A 245 1.58 3.88 39.74
CA ALA A 245 0.70 2.73 39.83
C ALA A 245 -0.60 3.05 40.59
N THR A 246 -0.51 3.82 41.67
CA THR A 246 -1.67 4.23 42.47
C THR A 246 -2.62 5.12 41.66
N ILE A 247 -2.08 6.11 40.95
CA ILE A 247 -2.84 7.00 40.08
C ILE A 247 -3.55 6.21 38.96
N TRP A 248 -2.83 5.34 38.26
CA TRP A 248 -3.42 4.58 37.15
C TRP A 248 -4.42 3.51 37.61
N ARG A 249 -4.24 2.90 38.79
CA ARG A 249 -5.27 2.02 39.37
C ARG A 249 -6.55 2.79 39.69
N ALA A 250 -6.43 3.97 40.30
CA ALA A 250 -7.58 4.82 40.59
C ALA A 250 -8.30 5.25 39.30
N LEU A 251 -7.55 5.62 38.27
CA LEU A 251 -8.08 5.95 36.95
C LEU A 251 -8.85 4.78 36.32
N LEU A 252 -8.28 3.56 36.34
CA LEU A 252 -8.92 2.36 35.79
C LEU A 252 -10.18 1.93 36.58
N ALA A 253 -10.20 2.17 37.89
CA ALA A 253 -11.34 1.83 38.74
C ALA A 253 -12.59 2.67 38.42
N LYS A 254 -12.40 3.92 37.97
CA LYS A 254 -13.48 4.85 37.58
C LYS A 254 -13.83 4.78 36.09
N ALA A 255 -13.01 4.12 35.28
CA ALA A 255 -13.14 4.09 33.84
C ALA A 255 -14.34 3.22 33.37
N PRO A 256 -15.15 3.65 32.39
CA PRO A 256 -16.10 2.78 31.69
C PRO A 256 -15.40 1.55 31.09
N ALA A 257 -16.04 0.38 31.05
CA ALA A 257 -15.37 -0.85 30.61
C ALA A 257 -14.86 -0.81 29.15
N ASP A 258 -15.53 -0.03 28.30
CA ASP A 258 -15.30 0.15 26.87
C ASP A 258 -14.45 1.39 26.53
N ALA A 259 -13.94 2.11 27.54
CA ALA A 259 -13.17 3.33 27.30
C ALA A 259 -11.91 3.02 26.45
N PRO A 260 -11.73 3.66 25.27
CA PRO A 260 -10.67 3.31 24.31
C PRO A 260 -9.24 3.44 24.83
N TRP A 261 -9.04 4.30 25.84
CA TRP A 261 -7.74 4.56 26.47
C TRP A 261 -7.37 3.55 27.57
N ARG A 262 -8.28 2.65 27.98
CA ARG A 262 -8.00 1.68 29.05
C ARG A 262 -6.80 0.78 28.79
N PRO A 263 -6.61 0.22 27.58
CA PRO A 263 -5.43 -0.62 27.30
C PRO A 263 -4.11 0.14 27.49
N LEU A 264 -4.09 1.44 27.19
CA LEU A 264 -2.91 2.30 27.37
C LEU A 264 -2.56 2.51 28.85
N VAL A 265 -3.58 2.71 29.70
CA VAL A 265 -3.36 2.86 31.14
C VAL A 265 -2.97 1.53 31.77
N GLN A 266 -3.56 0.41 31.32
CA GLN A 266 -3.20 -0.94 31.77
C GLN A 266 -1.75 -1.29 31.41
N SER A 267 -1.30 -1.00 30.19
CA SER A 267 0.08 -1.24 29.78
C SER A 267 1.06 -0.40 30.59
N SER A 268 0.70 0.85 30.89
CA SER A 268 1.47 1.74 31.76
C SER A 268 1.56 1.21 33.18
N LEU A 269 0.44 0.73 33.73
CA LEU A 269 0.39 0.10 35.05
C LEU A 269 1.28 -1.17 35.13
N VAL A 270 1.27 -2.01 34.10
CA VAL A 270 2.18 -3.18 34.02
C VAL A 270 3.64 -2.74 33.97
N ARG A 271 3.97 -1.71 33.19
CA ARG A 271 5.34 -1.20 33.02
C ARG A 271 5.98 -0.74 34.34
N VAL A 272 5.21 -0.12 35.22
CA VAL A 272 5.69 0.31 36.55
C VAL A 272 5.63 -0.80 37.61
N GLY A 273 5.29 -2.04 37.23
CA GLY A 273 5.16 -3.16 38.16
C GLY A 273 3.87 -3.13 38.99
N GLY A 274 2.96 -2.20 38.70
CA GLY A 274 1.65 -2.08 39.34
C GLY A 274 0.58 -2.99 38.73
N GLY A 275 0.91 -3.70 37.65
CA GLY A 275 0.06 -4.72 37.06
C GLY A 275 -0.08 -5.88 38.03
N THR A 276 -1.23 -6.00 38.68
CA THR A 276 -1.69 -7.29 39.17
C THR A 276 -1.68 -8.26 37.99
N MET A 277 -0.91 -9.35 38.09
CA MET A 277 -1.31 -10.61 37.43
C MET A 277 -2.82 -10.77 37.63
N PRO A 278 -3.59 -11.19 36.62
CA PRO A 278 -5.04 -11.24 36.69
C PRO A 278 -5.45 -11.77 38.05
N ALA A 279 -6.15 -10.92 38.83
CA ALA A 279 -6.56 -11.30 40.17
C ALA A 279 -7.36 -12.59 40.02
N LEU A 280 -6.77 -13.67 40.53
CA LEU A 280 -7.45 -14.94 40.71
C LEU A 280 -8.73 -14.60 41.47
N SER A 281 -9.90 -15.08 41.01
CA SER A 281 -11.18 -14.82 41.70
C SER A 281 -11.05 -15.16 43.18
N ASP A 282 -11.83 -14.54 44.07
CA ASP A 282 -11.80 -14.88 45.49
C ASP A 282 -11.99 -16.39 45.74
N GLU A 283 -12.72 -17.05 44.85
CA GLU A 283 -12.88 -18.50 44.76
C GLU A 283 -11.57 -19.25 44.44
N THR A 284 -10.77 -18.69 43.54
CA THR A 284 -9.45 -19.22 43.18
C THR A 284 -8.42 -18.92 44.27
N ILE A 285 -8.51 -17.78 44.97
CA ILE A 285 -7.66 -17.44 46.13
C ILE A 285 -7.99 -18.34 47.33
N ALA A 286 -9.27 -18.65 47.55
CA ALA A 286 -9.72 -19.60 48.55
C ALA A 286 -9.25 -21.02 48.22
N ALA A 287 -9.37 -21.45 46.96
CA ALA A 287 -8.82 -22.73 46.51
C ALA A 287 -7.28 -22.79 46.63
N SER A 288 -6.59 -21.67 46.45
CA SER A 288 -5.12 -21.59 46.56
C SER A 288 -4.59 -21.75 47.98
N LYS A 289 -5.38 -21.39 49.00
CA LYS A 289 -4.99 -21.51 50.42
C LYS A 289 -4.95 -22.97 50.89
N ASP A 290 -5.70 -23.84 50.24
CA ASP A 290 -5.77 -25.28 50.54
C ASP A 290 -4.93 -26.15 49.58
N MET A 291 -4.24 -25.55 48.61
CA MET A 291 -3.41 -26.31 47.66
C MET A 291 -2.06 -26.70 48.27
N SER A 292 -1.82 -28.01 48.31
CA SER A 292 -0.50 -28.56 48.65
C SER A 292 0.56 -28.02 47.69
N GLU A 293 1.82 -27.97 48.12
CA GLU A 293 2.93 -27.55 47.26
C GLU A 293 3.04 -28.43 45.99
N GLY A 294 2.62 -29.70 46.09
CA GLY A 294 2.54 -30.62 44.96
C GLY A 294 1.49 -30.22 43.90
N ASP A 295 0.32 -29.76 44.34
CA ASP A 295 -0.77 -29.34 43.44
C ASP A 295 -0.44 -28.02 42.73
N ARG A 296 0.24 -27.11 43.44
CA ARG A 296 0.79 -25.89 42.83
C ARG A 296 1.84 -26.22 41.77
N GLY A 297 2.73 -27.17 42.05
CA GLY A 297 3.72 -27.64 41.08
C GLY A 297 3.10 -28.32 39.86
N ALA A 298 2.00 -29.06 40.01
CA ALA A 298 1.27 -29.66 38.89
C ALA A 298 0.59 -28.60 38.00
N MET A 299 -0.01 -27.58 38.61
CA MET A 299 -0.65 -26.47 37.89
C MET A 299 0.36 -25.66 37.07
N VAL A 300 1.51 -25.30 37.68
CA VAL A 300 2.58 -24.56 36.99
C VAL A 300 3.12 -25.36 35.80
N ARG A 301 3.37 -26.67 35.98
CA ARG A 301 3.79 -27.55 34.87
C ARG A 301 2.77 -27.56 33.73
N GLY A 302 1.48 -27.70 34.04
CA GLY A 302 0.43 -27.66 33.02
C GLY A 302 0.32 -26.31 32.30
N MET A 303 0.59 -25.19 32.96
CA MET A 303 0.64 -23.86 32.33
C MET A 303 1.82 -23.74 31.37
N VAL A 304 3.00 -24.21 31.77
CA VAL A 304 4.22 -24.20 30.95
C VAL A 304 4.08 -25.12 29.73
N GLU A 305 3.44 -26.28 29.88
CA GLU A 305 3.15 -27.19 28.77
C GLU A 305 2.21 -26.55 27.74
N ARG A 306 1.14 -25.88 28.17
CA ARG A 306 0.25 -25.14 27.25
C ARG A 306 0.98 -24.03 26.49
N LEU A 307 1.91 -23.34 27.16
CA LEU A 307 2.76 -22.34 26.52
C LEU A 307 3.66 -22.99 25.47
N ALA A 308 4.30 -24.12 25.79
CA ALA A 308 5.14 -24.87 24.86
C ALA A 308 4.36 -25.33 23.61
N THR A 309 3.15 -25.88 23.79
CA THR A 309 2.30 -26.29 22.66
C THR A 309 1.93 -25.11 21.76
N ARG A 310 1.58 -23.97 22.36
CA ARG A 310 1.22 -22.76 21.61
C ARG A 310 2.39 -22.24 20.77
N LEU A 311 3.59 -22.17 21.34
CA LEU A 311 4.77 -21.69 20.65
C LEU A 311 5.20 -22.60 19.49
N LYS A 312 4.93 -23.91 19.60
CA LYS A 312 5.11 -24.84 18.47
C LYS A 312 4.13 -24.61 17.32
N GLN A 313 2.95 -24.05 17.59
CA GLN A 313 1.94 -23.71 16.58
C GLN A 313 2.12 -22.31 16.00
N ASN A 314 2.68 -21.37 16.78
CA ASN A 314 2.97 -20.00 16.37
C ASN A 314 4.44 -19.67 16.69
N SER A 315 5.32 -19.95 15.73
CA SER A 315 6.77 -20.04 15.87
C SER A 315 7.50 -18.71 16.05
N ASP A 316 6.87 -17.59 15.73
CA ASP A 316 7.55 -16.32 15.49
C ASP A 316 7.75 -15.44 16.76
N ASP A 317 7.33 -15.92 17.93
CA ASP A 317 7.36 -15.19 19.19
C ASP A 317 8.66 -15.43 19.99
N VAL A 318 9.67 -14.59 19.74
CA VAL A 318 10.98 -14.64 20.42
C VAL A 318 10.85 -14.50 21.94
N GLU A 319 10.00 -13.57 22.42
CA GLU A 319 9.86 -13.32 23.85
C GLU A 319 9.17 -14.50 24.55
N GLY A 320 8.17 -15.09 23.89
CA GLY A 320 7.49 -16.31 24.34
C GLY A 320 8.45 -17.49 24.50
N TRP A 321 9.34 -17.70 23.53
CA TRP A 321 10.38 -18.74 23.61
C TRP A 321 11.35 -18.52 24.76
N LEU A 322 11.83 -17.29 24.98
CA LEU A 322 12.71 -16.97 26.11
C LEU A 322 12.01 -17.17 27.46
N ARG A 323 10.72 -16.84 27.53
CA ARG A 323 9.89 -17.07 28.72
C ARG A 323 9.73 -18.57 29.02
N LEU A 324 9.53 -19.39 27.99
CA LEU A 324 9.44 -20.85 28.12
C LEU A 324 10.76 -21.45 28.66
N VAL A 325 11.89 -21.03 28.09
CA VAL A 325 13.22 -21.49 28.52
C VAL A 325 13.47 -21.12 29.98
N ARG A 326 13.17 -19.88 30.38
CA ARG A 326 13.31 -19.44 31.78
C ARG A 326 12.41 -20.24 32.73
N ALA A 327 11.18 -20.54 32.32
CA ALA A 327 10.27 -21.34 33.13
C ALA A 327 10.81 -22.76 33.38
N TYR A 328 11.38 -23.41 32.36
CA TYR A 328 12.03 -24.72 32.55
C TYR A 328 13.25 -24.66 33.46
N LEU A 329 14.09 -23.62 33.35
CA LEU A 329 15.25 -23.44 34.24
C LEU A 329 14.83 -23.25 35.71
N VAL A 330 13.78 -22.46 35.96
CA VAL A 330 13.24 -22.24 37.32
C VAL A 330 12.66 -23.54 37.91
N MET A 331 12.08 -24.40 37.08
CA MET A 331 11.58 -25.71 37.49
C MET A 331 12.68 -26.78 37.64
N GLY A 332 13.93 -26.46 37.31
CA GLY A 332 15.05 -27.42 37.32
C GLY A 332 15.10 -28.36 36.12
N ASP A 333 14.18 -28.22 35.15
CA ASP A 333 14.07 -29.05 33.95
C ASP A 333 15.06 -28.58 32.86
N ARG A 334 16.37 -28.68 33.13
CA ARG A 334 17.41 -28.15 32.23
C ARG A 334 17.37 -28.76 30.82
N ASP A 335 17.05 -30.04 30.71
CA ASP A 335 16.96 -30.73 29.41
C ASP A 335 15.83 -30.15 28.54
N LYS A 336 14.69 -29.82 29.16
CA LYS A 336 13.57 -29.17 28.45
C LYS A 336 13.92 -27.72 28.09
N ALA A 337 14.69 -27.02 28.92
CA ALA A 337 15.18 -25.68 28.60
C ALA A 337 16.09 -25.69 27.35
N VAL A 338 17.01 -26.67 27.27
CA VAL A 338 17.86 -26.88 26.09
C VAL A 338 17.03 -27.23 24.87
N GLY A 339 16.10 -28.19 24.98
CA GLY A 339 15.20 -28.56 23.89
C GLY A 339 14.37 -27.37 23.38
N ALA A 340 13.80 -26.57 24.29
CA ALA A 340 13.04 -25.37 23.94
C ALA A 340 13.91 -24.31 23.26
N SER A 341 15.18 -24.16 23.65
CA SER A 341 16.11 -23.24 22.99
C SER A 341 16.43 -23.65 21.55
N SER A 342 16.56 -24.96 21.28
CA SER A 342 16.74 -25.50 19.93
C SER A 342 15.48 -25.30 19.07
N ASP A 343 14.31 -25.63 19.62
CA ASP A 343 13.02 -25.43 18.94
C ASP A 343 12.83 -23.94 18.58
N ALA A 344 13.18 -23.03 19.50
CA ALA A 344 13.11 -21.59 19.28
C ALA A 344 14.04 -21.11 18.15
N ARG A 345 15.29 -21.59 18.10
CA ARG A 345 16.23 -21.23 17.03
C ARG A 345 15.74 -21.70 15.66
N GLN A 346 15.18 -22.90 15.58
CA GLN A 346 14.61 -23.42 14.35
C GLN A 346 13.38 -22.61 13.92
N ALA A 347 12.54 -22.23 14.89
CA ALA A 347 11.32 -21.46 14.68
C ALA A 347 11.60 -20.08 14.05
N VAL A 348 12.65 -19.38 14.49
CA VAL A 348 13.00 -18.04 13.98
C VAL A 348 14.17 -18.02 13.00
N ALA A 349 14.64 -19.18 12.53
CA ALA A 349 15.84 -19.31 11.69
C ALA A 349 15.82 -18.48 10.39
N LYS A 350 14.63 -18.17 9.87
CA LYS A 350 14.43 -17.40 8.64
C LYS A 350 14.56 -15.89 8.84
N ASP A 351 14.53 -15.41 10.08
CA ASP A 351 14.62 -13.99 10.43
C ASP A 351 15.90 -13.74 11.23
N THR A 352 16.88 -13.12 10.56
CA THR A 352 18.21 -12.88 11.12
C THR A 352 18.19 -11.98 12.36
N GLU A 353 17.28 -11.01 12.41
CA GLU A 353 17.21 -10.07 13.53
C GLU A 353 16.56 -10.74 14.75
N ARG A 354 15.50 -11.52 14.54
CA ARG A 354 14.88 -12.32 15.61
C ARG A 354 15.81 -13.40 16.14
N LEU A 355 16.55 -14.07 15.26
CA LEU A 355 17.56 -15.06 15.67
C LEU A 355 18.65 -14.43 16.53
N ARG A 356 19.11 -13.22 16.19
CA ARG A 356 20.08 -12.45 16.99
C ARG A 356 19.51 -12.11 18.38
N GLN A 357 18.29 -11.59 18.45
CA GLN A 357 17.61 -11.25 19.71
C GLN A 357 17.40 -12.49 20.60
N LEU A 358 17.00 -13.62 20.00
CA LEU A 358 16.85 -14.89 20.70
C LEU A 358 18.18 -15.36 21.29
N ASN A 359 19.26 -15.35 20.52
CA ASN A 359 20.57 -15.81 20.97
C ASN A 359 21.15 -14.95 22.10
N GLU A 360 20.99 -13.62 22.02
CA GLU A 360 21.34 -12.71 23.12
C GLU A 360 20.54 -13.05 24.39
N GLY A 361 19.23 -13.29 24.26
CA GLY A 361 18.39 -13.71 25.37
C GLY A 361 18.83 -15.05 26.00
N LEU A 362 19.12 -16.06 25.17
CA LEU A 362 19.57 -17.38 25.64
C LEU A 362 20.93 -17.32 26.36
N LYS A 363 21.83 -16.44 25.88
CA LYS A 363 23.11 -16.17 26.52
C LYS A 363 22.96 -15.62 27.94
N THR A 364 22.02 -14.68 28.15
CA THR A 364 21.73 -14.19 29.51
C THR A 364 21.18 -15.27 30.45
N LEU A 365 20.64 -16.36 29.89
CA LEU A 365 20.11 -17.50 30.63
C LEU A 365 21.16 -18.63 30.82
N GLY A 366 22.41 -18.42 30.39
CA GLY A 366 23.49 -19.40 30.53
C GLY A 366 23.34 -20.62 29.63
N LEU A 367 22.62 -20.46 28.51
CA LEU A 367 22.44 -21.48 27.46
C LEU A 367 23.17 -21.02 26.20
N ASP A 368 24.50 -20.88 26.34
CA ASP A 368 25.43 -20.62 25.25
C ASP A 368 25.83 -21.95 24.60
N GLY A 369 25.28 -22.22 23.41
CA GLY A 369 25.56 -23.44 22.65
C GLY A 369 24.54 -23.63 21.56
#